data_AF-A0A3S9T0B2-F1
#
_entry.id   AF-A0A3S9T0B2-F1
#
_cell.length_a   1.000
_cell.length_b   1.000
_cell.length_c   1.000
_cell.angle_alpha   90.00
_cell.angle_beta   90.00
_cell.angle_gamma   90.00
#
_symmetry.space_group_name_H-M   'P 1'
#
loop_
_entity.id
_entity.type
_entity.pdbx_description
1 polymer ?
#
loop_
_entity_poly.entity_id
_entity_poly.type
_entity_poly.pdbx_seq_one_letter_code
_entity_poly.pdbx_strand_id
1 'polypeptide(L)'
;MTKLIQILLLYIQIQQKIIIFLINSLLGKHITINRKTYDKLIDKPYKKLQVDQIPIIEITKKLNFNQLLIDYQNLHGKPLKPIKRHKNKKVQIPNNLVCPRCGTPHQYLYLSILLHFYYTKNTSPTFNY
;
A
#
# COMPACT_ATOMS: atom_id res chain seq x y z
N MET A 1 56.34 49.46 -27.32
CA MET A 1 56.10 48.05 -26.94
C MET A 1 54.93 47.89 -25.96
N THR A 2 54.85 48.67 -24.88
CA THR A 2 53.74 48.59 -23.90
C THR A 2 52.37 48.97 -24.46
N LYS A 3 52.28 49.97 -25.34
CA LYS A 3 51.01 50.40 -25.97
C LYS A 3 50.34 49.29 -26.79
N LEU A 4 51.12 48.49 -27.50
CA LEU A 4 50.60 47.39 -28.33
C LEU A 4 50.01 46.27 -27.44
N ILE A 5 50.69 45.97 -26.33
CA ILE A 5 50.20 45.02 -25.32
C ILE A 5 48.89 45.52 -24.70
N GLN A 6 48.79 46.82 -24.37
CA GLN A 6 47.57 47.42 -23.82
C GLN A 6 46.37 47.32 -24.79
N ILE A 7 46.61 47.56 -26.09
CA ILE A 7 45.57 47.46 -27.13
C ILE A 7 45.09 46.01 -27.27
N LEU A 8 46.01 45.05 -27.27
CA LEU A 8 45.66 43.62 -27.36
C LEU A 8 44.88 43.17 -26.12
N LEU A 9 45.26 43.63 -24.93
CA LEU A 9 44.58 43.28 -23.68
C LEU A 9 43.14 43.84 -23.66
N LEU A 10 42.96 45.07 -24.15
CA LEU A 10 41.65 45.70 -24.31
C LEU A 10 40.78 44.92 -25.31
N TYR A 11 41.37 44.46 -26.41
CA TYR A 11 40.67 43.64 -27.40
C TYR A 11 40.19 42.30 -26.82
N ILE A 12 41.05 41.61 -26.07
CA ILE A 12 40.70 40.34 -25.40
C ILE A 12 39.56 40.55 -24.39
N GLN A 13 39.59 41.63 -23.61
CA GLN A 13 38.52 41.96 -22.66
C GLN A 13 37.18 42.23 -23.36
N ILE A 14 37.20 42.91 -24.51
CA ILE A 14 36.01 43.16 -25.33
C ILE A 14 35.47 41.84 -25.88
N GLN A 15 36.33 40.99 -26.44
CA GLN A 15 35.94 39.68 -26.96
C GLN A 15 35.32 38.80 -25.87
N GLN A 16 35.88 38.79 -24.67
CA GLN A 16 35.33 38.03 -23.54
C GLN A 16 33.91 38.49 -23.18
N LYS A 17 33.65 39.80 -23.15
CA LYS A 17 32.30 40.34 -22.89
C LYS A 17 31.29 39.95 -23.98
N ILE A 18 31.71 39.96 -25.24
CA ILE A 18 30.87 39.53 -26.37
C ILE A 18 30.52 38.04 -26.24
N ILE A 19 31.49 37.18 -25.91
CA ILE A 19 31.27 35.73 -25.73
C ILE A 19 30.27 35.47 -24.59
N ILE A 20 30.44 36.13 -23.44
CA ILE A 20 29.51 36.00 -22.30
C ILE A 20 28.10 36.45 -22.69
N PHE A 21 27.97 37.56 -23.41
CA PHE A 21 26.68 38.05 -23.90
C PHE A 21 26.00 37.04 -24.84
N LEU A 22 26.74 36.47 -25.79
CA LEU A 22 26.21 35.47 -26.73
C LEU A 22 25.77 34.20 -26.01
N ILE A 23 26.58 33.70 -25.06
CA ILE A 23 26.24 32.53 -24.24
C ILE A 23 24.97 32.79 -23.43
N ASN A 24 24.88 33.95 -22.76
CA ASN A 24 23.69 34.33 -21.99
C ASN A 24 22.46 34.55 -22.87
N SER A 25 22.61 35.08 -24.09
CA SER A 25 21.52 35.25 -25.04
C SER A 25 20.99 33.90 -25.53
N LEU A 26 21.87 32.93 -25.75
CA LEU A 26 21.50 31.57 -26.15
C LEU A 26 20.82 30.81 -25.01
N LEU A 27 21.36 30.89 -23.79
CA LEU A 27 20.86 30.17 -22.61
C LEU A 27 19.66 30.86 -21.93
N GLY A 28 19.54 32.19 -22.03
CA GLY A 28 18.60 33.01 -21.26
C GLY A 28 17.12 32.74 -21.55
N LYS A 29 16.78 32.31 -22.78
CA LYS A 29 15.42 31.88 -23.13
C LYS A 29 15.07 30.50 -22.55
N HIS A 30 16.05 29.60 -22.42
CA HIS A 30 15.81 28.23 -21.95
C HIS A 30 15.82 28.10 -20.42
N ILE A 31 16.62 28.91 -19.71
CA ILE A 31 16.76 28.84 -18.25
C ILE A 31 15.57 29.46 -17.49
N THR A 32 14.88 30.44 -18.08
CA THR A 32 13.79 31.20 -17.44
C THR A 32 12.41 30.57 -17.67
N ILE A 33 12.19 29.92 -18.82
CA ILE A 33 10.94 29.20 -19.13
C ILE A 33 10.73 27.97 -18.23
N ASN A 34 11.82 27.31 -17.83
CA ASN A 34 11.76 26.06 -17.06
C ASN A 34 11.72 26.24 -15.54
N ARG A 35 11.85 27.47 -15.01
CA ARG A 35 11.79 27.71 -13.55
C ARG A 35 10.44 28.27 -13.09
N LYS A 36 9.78 29.11 -13.88
CA LYS A 36 8.50 29.74 -13.50
C LYS A 36 7.26 28.85 -13.71
N THR A 37 7.41 27.76 -14.47
CA THR A 37 6.30 26.86 -14.85
C THR A 37 6.09 25.72 -13.85
N TYR A 38 7.03 25.46 -12.94
CA TYR A 38 6.92 24.41 -11.93
C TYR A 38 6.08 24.81 -10.71
N ASP A 39 5.90 26.11 -10.44
CA ASP A 39 5.12 26.60 -9.29
C ASP A 39 3.61 26.73 -9.57
N LYS A 40 3.18 26.52 -10.82
CA LYS A 40 1.75 26.33 -11.06
C LYS A 40 1.40 24.93 -10.55
N LEU A 41 0.64 24.87 -9.47
CA LEU A 41 -0.06 23.66 -9.02
C LEU A 41 -1.01 23.22 -10.14
N ILE A 42 -0.47 22.54 -11.15
CA ILE A 42 -1.27 21.80 -12.12
C ILE A 42 -1.94 20.72 -11.29
N ASP A 43 -3.27 20.73 -11.28
CA ASP A 43 -4.14 19.76 -10.61
C ASP A 43 -3.99 18.41 -11.33
N LYS A 44 -2.84 17.80 -11.09
CA LYS A 44 -2.41 16.56 -11.71
C LYS A 44 -3.33 15.46 -11.18
N PRO A 45 -4.05 14.74 -12.05
CA PRO A 45 -5.04 13.74 -11.60
C PRO A 45 -4.42 12.63 -10.75
N TYR A 46 -3.12 12.37 -10.91
CA TYR A 46 -2.33 11.40 -10.14
C TYR A 46 -1.90 11.87 -8.75
N LYS A 47 -2.03 13.17 -8.42
CA LYS A 47 -1.76 13.71 -7.08
C LYS A 47 -2.91 13.43 -6.08
N LYS A 48 -3.99 12.79 -6.55
CA LYS A 48 -5.11 12.29 -5.75
C LYS A 48 -4.83 10.94 -5.10
N LEU A 49 -3.73 10.29 -5.48
CA LEU A 49 -3.27 9.06 -4.85
C LEU A 49 -2.66 9.42 -3.50
N GLN A 50 -3.52 9.50 -2.48
CA GLN A 50 -3.10 9.58 -1.09
C GLN A 50 -2.66 8.19 -0.66
N VAL A 51 -1.56 8.12 0.11
CA VAL A 51 -1.16 6.85 0.74
C VAL A 51 -2.21 6.52 1.79
N ASP A 52 -2.88 5.39 1.63
CA ASP A 52 -3.86 4.92 2.59
C ASP A 52 -3.22 4.81 3.98
N GLN A 53 -3.98 5.18 5.01
CA GLN A 53 -3.52 5.03 6.38
C GLN A 53 -3.35 3.54 6.69
N ILE A 54 -2.29 3.22 7.43
CA ILE A 54 -2.04 1.85 7.86
C ILE A 54 -3.23 1.38 8.69
N PRO A 55 -3.83 0.21 8.40
CA PRO A 55 -4.94 -0.32 9.19
C PRO A 55 -4.47 -0.63 10.61
N ILE A 56 -5.35 -0.44 11.58
CA ILE A 56 -5.09 -0.85 12.95
C ILE A 56 -5.34 -2.35 13.04
N ILE A 57 -4.31 -3.10 13.41
CA ILE A 57 -4.38 -4.56 13.56
C ILE A 57 -4.99 -4.89 14.91
N GLU A 58 -6.28 -5.20 14.94
CA GLU A 58 -6.94 -5.67 16.16
C GLU A 58 -6.51 -7.10 16.50
N ILE A 59 -5.97 -7.28 17.72
CA ILE A 59 -5.61 -8.60 18.23
C ILE A 59 -6.90 -9.30 18.63
N THR A 60 -7.33 -10.28 17.83
CA THR A 60 -8.54 -11.05 18.14
C THR A 60 -8.33 -11.91 19.39
N LYS A 61 -9.26 -11.79 20.35
CA LYS A 61 -9.27 -12.64 21.55
C LYS A 61 -9.44 -14.11 21.16
N LYS A 62 -8.48 -14.93 21.59
CA LYS A 62 -8.53 -16.39 21.44
C LYS A 62 -9.64 -16.96 22.33
N LEU A 63 -10.52 -17.76 21.73
CA LEU A 63 -11.60 -18.48 22.42
C LEU A 63 -11.21 -19.96 22.56
N ASN A 64 -11.75 -20.64 23.57
CA ASN A 64 -11.57 -22.09 23.71
C ASN A 64 -12.84 -22.83 23.28
N PHE A 65 -12.72 -23.76 22.33
CA PHE A 65 -13.85 -24.54 21.84
C PHE A 65 -14.59 -25.32 22.93
N ASN A 66 -13.86 -25.94 23.87
CA ASN A 66 -14.48 -26.74 24.94
C ASN A 66 -15.38 -25.90 25.84
N GLN A 67 -14.97 -24.65 26.13
CA GLN A 67 -15.79 -23.72 26.91
C GLN A 67 -17.06 -23.35 26.13
N LEU A 68 -16.94 -23.05 24.84
CA LEU A 68 -18.09 -22.75 23.98
C LEU A 68 -19.12 -23.90 23.90
N LEU A 69 -18.66 -25.15 23.93
CA LEU A 69 -19.57 -26.31 23.95
C LEU A 69 -20.36 -26.40 25.26
N ILE A 70 -19.69 -26.18 26.38
CA ILE A 70 -20.32 -26.19 27.71
C ILE A 70 -21.33 -25.05 27.82
N ASP A 71 -20.93 -23.84 27.42
CA ASP A 71 -21.79 -22.66 27.44
C ASP A 71 -23.04 -22.87 26.56
N TYR A 72 -22.86 -23.43 25.36
CA TYR A 72 -23.97 -23.77 24.47
C TYR A 72 -24.93 -24.79 25.10
N GLN A 73 -24.39 -25.84 25.73
CA GLN A 73 -25.19 -26.86 26.37
C GLN A 73 -25.99 -26.29 27.55
N ASN A 74 -25.38 -25.42 28.36
CA ASN A 74 -26.05 -24.76 29.48
C ASN A 74 -27.19 -23.85 29.01
N LEU A 75 -27.00 -23.13 27.90
CA LEU A 75 -28.00 -22.21 27.35
C LEU A 75 -29.16 -22.94 26.66
N HIS A 76 -28.90 -24.02 25.92
CA HIS A 76 -29.91 -24.69 25.08
C HIS A 76 -30.41 -26.03 25.63
N GLY A 77 -29.81 -26.54 26.71
CA GLY A 77 -30.13 -27.84 27.30
C GLY A 77 -29.81 -29.04 26.40
N LYS A 78 -29.11 -28.84 25.28
CA LYS A 78 -28.81 -29.88 24.29
C LYS A 78 -27.35 -29.76 23.83
N PRO A 79 -26.64 -30.89 23.65
CA PRO A 79 -25.28 -30.86 23.15
C PRO A 79 -25.26 -30.49 21.66
N LEU A 80 -24.26 -29.68 21.27
CA LEU A 80 -24.05 -29.29 19.88
C LEU A 80 -23.60 -30.50 19.05
N LYS A 81 -24.38 -30.85 18.02
CA LYS A 81 -24.06 -31.95 17.10
C LYS A 81 -23.12 -31.49 15.98
N PRO A 82 -22.21 -32.37 15.50
CA PRO A 82 -21.37 -32.06 14.36
C PRO A 82 -22.21 -31.88 13.09
N ILE A 83 -21.70 -31.07 12.16
CA ILE A 83 -22.43 -30.69 10.94
C ILE A 83 -22.44 -31.88 9.98
N LYS A 84 -23.63 -32.41 9.68
CA LYS A 84 -23.81 -33.42 8.62
C LYS A 84 -23.78 -32.74 7.26
N ARG A 85 -22.79 -33.08 6.44
CA ARG A 85 -22.66 -32.54 5.07
C ARG A 85 -23.36 -33.48 4.09
N HIS A 86 -24.07 -32.90 3.12
CA HIS A 86 -24.65 -33.67 2.02
C HIS A 86 -23.53 -34.24 1.13
N LYS A 87 -23.65 -35.52 0.74
CA LYS A 87 -22.65 -36.25 -0.05
C LYS A 87 -22.31 -35.58 -1.39
N ASN A 88 -23.26 -34.83 -1.96
CA ASN A 88 -23.13 -34.22 -3.30
C ASN A 88 -22.50 -32.82 -3.29
N LYS A 89 -21.88 -32.39 -2.19
CA LYS A 89 -21.28 -31.04 -2.11
C LYS A 89 -19.92 -31.03 -2.81
N LYS A 90 -19.77 -30.16 -3.81
CA LYS A 90 -18.54 -30.00 -4.62
C LYS A 90 -17.30 -29.59 -3.81
N VAL A 91 -17.49 -28.98 -2.64
CA VAL A 91 -16.39 -28.48 -1.80
C VAL A 91 -16.34 -29.27 -0.50
N GLN A 92 -15.27 -30.06 -0.35
CA GLN A 92 -14.99 -30.83 0.86
C GLN A 92 -14.01 -30.07 1.76
N ILE A 93 -14.17 -30.26 3.06
CA ILE A 93 -13.34 -29.60 4.08
C ILE A 93 -12.19 -30.56 4.42
N PRO A 94 -10.93 -30.13 4.36
CA PRO A 94 -9.81 -31.00 4.71
C PRO A 94 -9.88 -31.40 6.19
N ASN A 95 -9.57 -32.66 6.48
CA ASN A 95 -9.70 -33.24 7.83
C ASN A 95 -8.76 -32.59 8.86
N ASN A 96 -7.64 -32.03 8.41
CA ASN A 96 -6.64 -31.37 9.26
C ASN A 96 -6.96 -29.89 9.57
N LEU A 97 -8.16 -29.41 9.20
CA LEU A 97 -8.50 -28.01 9.39
C LEU A 97 -8.95 -27.73 10.83
N VAL A 98 -8.31 -26.75 11.46
CA VAL A 98 -8.66 -26.23 12.78
C VAL A 98 -8.82 -24.70 12.71
N CYS A 99 -9.83 -24.16 13.39
CA CYS A 99 -10.05 -22.72 13.45
C CYS A 99 -8.95 -22.01 14.27
N PRO A 100 -8.29 -20.95 13.75
CA PRO A 100 -7.26 -20.23 14.50
C PRO A 100 -7.81 -19.41 15.67
N ARG A 101 -9.08 -19.00 15.62
CA ARG A 101 -9.71 -18.17 16.65
C ARG A 101 -10.20 -18.96 17.86
N CYS A 102 -10.85 -20.10 17.63
CA CYS A 102 -11.50 -20.88 18.69
C CYS A 102 -10.99 -22.33 18.84
N GLY A 103 -10.13 -22.82 17.94
CA GLY A 103 -9.62 -24.19 17.99
C GLY A 103 -10.64 -25.27 17.62
N THR A 104 -11.75 -24.92 16.97
CA THR A 104 -12.77 -25.91 16.55
C THR A 104 -12.23 -26.86 15.48
N PRO A 105 -12.54 -28.17 15.59
CA PRO A 105 -12.15 -29.14 14.57
C PRO A 105 -13.05 -29.05 13.34
N HIS A 106 -12.57 -29.59 12.21
CA HIS A 106 -13.22 -29.52 10.90
C HIS A 106 -14.69 -29.97 10.87
N GLN A 107 -15.11 -30.87 11.78
CA GLN A 107 -16.48 -31.40 11.83
C GLN A 107 -17.54 -30.36 12.22
N TYR A 108 -17.13 -29.31 12.95
CA TYR A 108 -18.01 -28.24 13.42
C TYR A 108 -17.92 -26.97 12.57
N LEU A 109 -17.10 -26.98 11.51
CA LEU A 109 -16.88 -25.84 10.63
C LEU A 109 -17.86 -25.82 9.45
N TYR A 110 -18.47 -24.66 9.24
CA TYR A 110 -19.28 -24.37 8.06
C TYR A 110 -18.41 -23.87 6.90
N LEU A 111 -18.87 -24.05 5.66
CA LEU A 111 -18.09 -23.72 4.47
C LEU A 111 -17.87 -22.20 4.30
N SER A 112 -18.86 -21.36 4.62
CA SER A 112 -18.72 -19.90 4.54
C SER A 112 -17.65 -19.37 5.51
N ILE A 113 -17.57 -19.97 6.70
CA ILE A 113 -16.53 -19.71 7.70
C ILE A 113 -15.15 -20.12 7.17
N LEU A 114 -15.09 -21.23 6.42
CA LEU A 114 -13.86 -21.74 5.82
C LEU A 114 -13.31 -20.83 4.73
N LEU A 115 -14.17 -20.32 3.84
CA LEU A 115 -13.78 -19.34 2.83
C LEU A 115 -13.22 -18.08 3.51
N HIS A 116 -13.95 -17.53 4.49
CA HIS A 116 -13.47 -16.40 5.27
C HIS A 116 -12.10 -16.67 5.90
N PHE A 117 -11.88 -17.85 6.50
CA PHE A 117 -10.56 -18.20 7.06
C PHE A 117 -9.45 -18.38 6.01
N TYR A 118 -9.76 -18.97 4.86
CA TYR A 118 -8.80 -19.15 3.76
C TYR A 118 -8.36 -17.80 3.18
N TYR A 119 -9.31 -16.87 3.01
CA TYR A 119 -9.00 -15.49 2.64
C TYR A 119 -8.18 -14.80 3.73
N THR A 120 -8.57 -14.86 5.01
CA THR A 120 -7.80 -14.23 6.12
C THR A 120 -6.42 -14.84 6.39
N LYS A 121 -6.12 -16.06 5.90
CA LYS A 121 -4.77 -16.64 5.95
C LYS A 121 -3.87 -16.08 4.85
N ASN A 122 -4.45 -15.71 3.71
CA ASN A 122 -3.73 -15.18 2.54
C ASN A 122 -3.76 -13.65 2.45
N THR A 123 -4.66 -13.00 3.19
CA THR A 123 -4.72 -11.55 3.38
C THR A 123 -4.61 -11.26 4.87
N SER A 124 -3.53 -10.58 5.24
CA SER A 124 -3.30 -9.97 6.54
C SER A 124 -4.52 -9.17 7.06
N PRO A 125 -4.53 -8.83 8.36
CA PRO A 125 -5.70 -8.83 9.24
C PRO A 125 -6.85 -7.95 8.75
N THR A 126 -8.06 -8.40 9.07
CA THR A 126 -9.36 -7.78 8.76
C THR A 126 -9.32 -6.26 8.84
N PHE A 127 -9.41 -5.62 7.68
CA PHE A 127 -9.58 -4.18 7.52
C PHE A 127 -11.03 -3.85 7.88
N ASN A 128 -11.25 -3.31 9.07
CA ASN A 128 -12.50 -2.60 9.39
C ASN A 128 -12.34 -1.18 8.83
N TYR A 129 -13.25 -0.79 7.93
CA TYR A 129 -13.41 0.56 7.40
C TYR A 129 -14.24 1.42 8.36
#